data_AF-A0A8J4X660-F1
#
_entry.id   AF-A0A8J4X660-F1
#
_cell.length_a   1.000
_cell.length_b   1.000
_cell.length_c   1.000
_cell.angle_alpha   90.00
_cell.angle_beta   90.00
_cell.angle_gamma   90.00
#
_symmetry.space_group_name_H-M   'P 1'
#
loop_
_entity.id
_entity.type
_entity.pdbx_description
1 polymer ?
#
loop_
_entity_poly.entity_id
_entity_poly.type
_entity_poly.pdbx_seq_one_letter_code
_entity_poly.pdbx_strand_id
1 'polypeptide(L)'
;IVHSFVNKVVKSHFEAFPNLLRAAKEPIEDLLEQEHGKALEKIQSQFKMEKIVYSQDDLYSRQLEAVKFKLEQVRNHSSISFSKSVNADVREMAQHLKAYFMVLSGCGVYDGTEIHEASAILVHLSRGGAQVQMYAPDITQMHVIDHSKGQPSEESRNVLAESARIARGNITDLAKLSASNHDAVIFPGGFGAAKNLSTFAVDGKDCTVNKEVERVLKDFHKAGKPIGLCCISPVLAAKVLPRVEVTVGHEEEEGGKWPYAGTAQAITALGAKHKIKD
;
A
#
# COMPACT_ATOMS: atom_id res chain seq x y z
N ILE A 1 -30.56 15.35 -74.28
CA ILE A 1 -30.56 13.86 -74.13
C ILE A 1 -29.58 13.43 -73.03
N VAL A 2 -28.30 13.80 -73.11
CA VAL A 2 -27.25 13.43 -72.12
C VAL A 2 -27.62 13.81 -70.68
N HIS A 3 -28.09 15.03 -70.43
CA HIS A 3 -28.48 15.49 -69.09
C HIS A 3 -29.62 14.66 -68.45
N SER A 4 -30.61 14.23 -69.24
CA SER A 4 -31.72 13.43 -68.72
C SER A 4 -31.29 12.00 -68.39
N PHE A 5 -30.33 11.45 -69.15
CA PHE A 5 -29.82 10.11 -68.94
C PHE A 5 -28.91 10.07 -67.70
N VAL A 6 -28.02 11.05 -67.55
CA VAL A 6 -27.17 11.20 -66.37
C VAL A 6 -28.03 11.40 -65.11
N ASN A 7 -29.05 12.28 -65.15
CA ASN A 7 -29.94 12.45 -64.00
C ASN A 7 -30.73 11.16 -63.67
N LYS A 8 -31.10 10.35 -64.66
CA LYS A 8 -31.80 9.09 -64.44
C LYS A 8 -30.90 8.04 -63.77
N VAL A 9 -29.64 7.95 -64.20
CA VAL A 9 -28.61 7.06 -63.60
C VAL A 9 -28.24 7.52 -62.18
N VAL A 10 -28.05 8.82 -61.97
CA VAL A 10 -27.77 9.37 -60.63
C VAL A 10 -28.94 9.12 -59.68
N LYS A 11 -30.18 9.32 -60.14
CA LYS A 11 -31.36 9.04 -59.32
C LYS A 11 -31.53 7.54 -59.04
N SER A 12 -31.35 6.67 -60.04
CA SER A 12 -31.49 5.22 -59.82
C SER A 12 -30.45 4.62 -58.88
N HIS A 13 -29.24 5.18 -58.83
CA HIS A 13 -28.14 4.62 -58.03
C HIS A 13 -27.83 5.37 -56.74
N PHE A 14 -28.17 6.66 -56.63
CA PHE A 14 -27.80 7.50 -55.48
C PHE A 14 -28.99 8.11 -54.74
N GLU A 15 -30.25 7.83 -55.12
CA GLU A 15 -31.43 8.35 -54.39
C GLU A 15 -31.49 7.85 -52.93
N ALA A 16 -30.98 6.65 -52.66
CA ALA A 16 -30.85 6.11 -51.29
C ALA A 16 -29.52 6.47 -50.61
N PHE A 17 -28.56 7.07 -51.33
CA PHE A 17 -27.23 7.37 -50.78
C PHE A 17 -27.26 8.35 -49.60
N PRO A 18 -28.09 9.42 -49.58
CA PRO A 18 -28.24 10.26 -48.40
C PRO A 18 -28.77 9.51 -47.18
N ASN A 19 -29.65 8.51 -47.38
CA ASN A 19 -30.17 7.68 -46.31
C ASN A 19 -29.09 6.73 -45.77
N LEU A 20 -28.25 6.18 -46.64
CA LEU A 20 -27.11 5.34 -46.24
C LEU A 20 -26.05 6.16 -45.51
N LEU A 21 -25.74 7.37 -45.99
CA LEU A 21 -24.82 8.29 -45.35
C LEU A 21 -25.31 8.67 -43.95
N ARG A 22 -26.61 8.95 -43.80
CA ARG A 22 -27.23 9.23 -42.49
C ARG A 22 -27.20 8.00 -41.57
N ALA A 23 -27.54 6.83 -42.08
CA ALA A 23 -27.52 5.58 -41.33
C ALA A 23 -26.12 5.13 -40.90
N ALA A 24 -25.07 5.53 -41.63
CA ALA A 24 -23.69 5.32 -41.23
C ALA A 24 -23.16 6.42 -40.30
N LYS A 25 -23.63 7.66 -40.47
CA LYS A 25 -23.21 8.82 -39.67
C LYS A 25 -23.68 8.72 -38.23
N GLU A 26 -24.94 8.33 -37.99
CA GLU A 26 -25.50 8.21 -36.64
C GLU A 26 -24.65 7.24 -35.75
N PRO A 27 -24.33 5.99 -36.16
CA PRO A 27 -23.46 5.11 -35.37
C PRO A 27 -22.02 5.61 -35.21
N ILE A 28 -21.48 6.32 -36.20
CA ILE A 28 -20.12 6.88 -36.12
C ILE A 28 -20.09 8.02 -35.08
N GLU A 29 -21.12 8.86 -35.06
CA GLU A 29 -21.27 9.93 -34.06
C GLU A 29 -21.48 9.35 -32.66
N ASP A 30 -22.30 8.31 -32.51
CA ASP A 30 -22.49 7.60 -31.24
C ASP A 30 -21.18 6.98 -30.73
N LEU A 31 -20.40 6.33 -31.62
CA LEU A 31 -19.09 5.77 -31.27
C LEU A 31 -18.09 6.85 -30.86
N LEU A 32 -18.07 7.98 -31.58
CA LEU A 32 -17.24 9.13 -31.23
C LEU A 32 -17.62 9.70 -29.86
N GLU A 33 -18.91 9.85 -29.57
CA GLU A 33 -19.39 10.36 -28.29
C GLU A 33 -19.07 9.38 -27.14
N GLN A 34 -19.20 8.08 -27.38
CA GLN A 34 -18.83 7.05 -26.40
C GLN A 34 -17.32 7.03 -26.12
N GLU A 35 -16.47 7.13 -27.15
CA GLU A 35 -15.01 7.19 -26.97
C GLU A 35 -14.57 8.50 -26.32
N HIS A 36 -15.22 9.62 -26.65
CA HIS A 36 -15.04 10.90 -25.95
C HIS A 36 -15.42 10.79 -24.47
N GLY A 37 -16.54 10.14 -24.14
CA GLY A 37 -16.95 9.89 -22.76
C GLY A 37 -15.92 9.08 -21.98
N LYS A 38 -15.43 7.97 -22.54
CA LYS A 38 -14.37 7.15 -21.93
C LYS A 38 -13.05 7.91 -21.75
N ALA A 39 -12.67 8.72 -22.75
CA ALA A 39 -11.47 9.55 -22.66
C ALA A 39 -11.62 10.63 -21.57
N LEU A 40 -12.78 11.26 -21.47
CA LEU A 40 -13.09 12.24 -20.44
C LEU A 40 -13.05 11.62 -19.04
N GLU A 41 -13.65 10.44 -18.85
CA GLU A 41 -13.61 9.72 -17.58
C GLU A 41 -12.18 9.32 -17.18
N LYS A 42 -11.35 8.90 -18.15
CA LYS A 42 -9.92 8.63 -17.91
C LYS A 42 -9.17 9.88 -17.50
N ILE A 43 -9.38 10.99 -18.19
CA ILE A 43 -8.75 12.28 -17.88
C ILE A 43 -9.22 12.81 -16.52
N GLN A 44 -10.51 12.71 -16.19
CA GLN A 44 -11.04 13.12 -14.88
C GLN A 44 -10.52 12.23 -13.75
N SER A 45 -10.45 10.92 -13.98
CA SER A 45 -9.80 9.96 -13.09
C SER A 45 -8.33 10.31 -12.89
N GLN A 46 -7.63 10.71 -13.96
CA GLN A 46 -6.23 11.13 -13.92
C GLN A 46 -6.05 12.46 -13.17
N PHE A 47 -6.90 13.47 -13.37
CA PHE A 47 -6.88 14.72 -12.60
C PHE A 47 -7.29 14.54 -11.13
N LYS A 48 -8.23 13.63 -10.85
CA LYS A 48 -8.59 13.24 -9.49
C LYS A 48 -7.42 12.51 -8.83
N MET A 49 -6.77 11.60 -9.55
CA MET A 49 -5.52 10.97 -9.14
C MET A 49 -4.42 12.03 -8.95
N GLU A 50 -4.24 13.01 -9.82
CA GLU A 50 -3.22 14.07 -9.67
C GLU A 50 -3.50 15.00 -8.49
N LYS A 51 -4.76 15.33 -8.18
CA LYS A 51 -5.12 16.01 -6.92
C LYS A 51 -4.96 15.13 -5.68
N ILE A 52 -4.84 13.82 -5.86
CA ILE A 52 -4.54 12.83 -4.81
C ILE A 52 -3.03 12.57 -4.71
N VAL A 53 -2.31 12.60 -5.83
CA VAL A 53 -0.89 12.29 -6.02
C VAL A 53 -0.02 13.53 -5.79
N TYR A 54 -0.54 14.73 -6.01
CA TYR A 54 0.03 15.98 -5.48
C TYR A 54 -0.32 16.13 -3.98
N SER A 55 0.03 15.10 -3.23
CA SER A 55 0.25 15.19 -1.80
C SER A 55 1.76 15.34 -1.66
N GLN A 56 2.25 16.57 -1.48
CA GLN A 56 3.43 16.70 -0.63
C GLN A 56 2.99 16.16 0.72
N ASP A 57 3.27 14.87 0.95
CA ASP A 57 2.93 14.28 2.23
C ASP A 57 3.70 15.04 3.32
N ASP A 58 3.11 15.11 4.51
CA ASP A 58 3.69 15.83 5.64
C ASP A 58 5.13 15.41 5.94
N LEU A 59 5.48 14.15 5.64
CA LEU A 59 6.81 13.61 5.85
C LEU A 59 7.82 14.18 4.85
N TYR A 60 7.45 14.25 3.56
CA TYR A 60 8.21 14.88 2.50
C TYR A 60 8.43 16.36 2.79
N SER A 61 7.38 17.09 3.18
CA SER A 61 7.47 18.52 3.52
C SER A 61 8.41 18.76 4.70
N ARG A 62 8.24 18.03 5.81
CA ARG A 62 9.11 18.15 7.00
C ARG A 62 10.55 17.78 6.71
N GLN A 63 10.80 16.74 5.91
CA GLN A 63 12.16 16.34 5.54
C GLN A 63 12.80 17.33 4.58
N LEU A 64 12.05 17.84 3.61
CA LEU A 64 12.53 18.87 2.69
C LEU A 64 12.87 20.14 3.46
N GLU A 65 12.03 20.54 4.42
CA GLU A 65 12.32 21.64 5.34
C GLU A 65 13.55 21.37 6.21
N ALA A 66 13.67 20.18 6.81
CA ALA A 66 14.84 19.82 7.61
C ALA A 66 16.13 19.79 6.78
N VAL A 67 16.09 19.33 5.53
CA VAL A 67 17.22 19.34 4.60
C VAL A 67 17.55 20.77 4.19
N LYS A 68 16.57 21.60 3.84
CA LYS A 68 16.76 23.03 3.55
C LYS A 68 17.37 23.76 4.75
N PHE A 69 16.88 23.50 5.96
CA PHE A 69 17.40 24.09 7.19
C PHE A 69 18.82 23.61 7.51
N LYS A 70 19.13 22.32 7.32
CA LYS A 70 20.51 21.81 7.43
C LYS A 70 21.45 22.46 6.39
N LEU A 71 20.99 22.64 5.15
CA LEU A 71 21.74 23.33 4.11
C LEU A 71 21.96 24.83 4.43
N GLU A 72 21.00 25.47 5.11
CA GLU A 72 21.12 26.84 5.60
C GLU A 72 22.04 26.96 6.82
N GLN A 73 22.06 25.96 7.71
CA GLN A 73 23.00 25.91 8.85
C GLN A 73 24.45 25.65 8.41
N VAL A 74 24.67 24.86 7.35
CA VAL A 74 26.00 24.70 6.74
C VAL A 74 26.48 26.01 6.10
N ARG A 75 25.57 26.93 5.75
CA ARG A 75 25.90 28.28 5.27
C ARG A 75 26.15 29.29 6.38
N ASN A 76 25.55 29.12 7.56
CA ASN A 76 25.64 30.08 8.66
C ASN A 76 26.10 29.42 9.96
N HIS A 77 27.42 29.44 10.22
CA HIS A 77 27.93 29.16 11.55
C HIS A 77 27.67 30.35 12.48
N SER A 78 26.70 30.23 13.39
CA SER A 78 26.83 30.61 14.80
C SER A 78 25.52 30.44 15.61
N SER A 79 25.72 29.99 16.85
CA SER A 79 24.85 30.09 18.04
C SER A 79 23.85 28.96 18.36
N ILE A 80 23.64 28.81 19.67
CA ILE A 80 23.39 27.59 20.47
C ILE A 80 22.05 27.71 21.23
N SER A 81 21.41 26.55 21.51
CA SER A 81 20.52 26.17 22.65
C SER A 81 19.11 26.79 22.80
N PHE A 82 18.10 25.95 23.09
CA PHE A 82 17.50 25.85 24.45
C PHE A 82 16.55 24.66 24.59
N SER A 83 16.66 24.00 25.75
CA SER A 83 15.78 22.95 26.28
C SER A 83 14.39 23.50 26.58
N LYS A 84 13.35 22.66 26.45
CA LYS A 84 12.04 22.97 27.02
C LYS A 84 11.41 21.78 27.73
N SER A 85 11.06 22.06 28.98
CA SER A 85 10.24 21.29 29.91
C SER A 85 8.90 20.92 29.28
N VAL A 86 8.48 19.68 29.51
CA VAL A 86 7.25 19.07 28.99
C VAL A 86 6.07 19.50 29.86
N ASN A 87 5.12 20.20 29.26
CA ASN A 87 3.80 20.47 29.82
C ASN A 87 2.80 19.97 28.76
N ALA A 88 2.05 18.91 29.08
CA ALA A 88 1.22 18.23 28.10
C ALA A 88 0.01 19.08 27.70
N ASP A 89 0.06 19.66 26.50
CA ASP A 89 -0.97 20.53 25.92
C ASP A 89 -2.16 19.69 25.44
N VAL A 90 -3.36 20.26 25.41
CA VAL A 90 -4.58 19.69 24.82
C VAL A 90 -4.35 19.34 23.34
N ARG A 91 -3.40 20.02 22.67
CA ARG A 91 -2.91 19.64 21.33
C ARG A 91 -2.11 18.33 21.30
N GLU A 92 -1.29 18.04 22.31
CA GLU A 92 -0.66 16.72 22.44
C GLU A 92 -1.70 15.64 22.70
N MET A 93 -2.73 15.92 23.51
CA MET A 93 -3.87 14.99 23.69
C MET A 93 -4.67 14.75 22.40
N ALA A 94 -4.78 15.76 21.52
CA ALA A 94 -5.40 15.60 20.20
C ALA A 94 -4.48 14.88 19.18
N GLN A 95 -3.16 14.97 19.33
CA GLN A 95 -2.20 14.17 18.54
C GLN A 95 -2.25 12.69 18.93
N HIS A 96 -2.50 12.39 20.20
CA HIS A 96 -2.73 11.06 20.75
C HIS A 96 -4.05 10.39 20.30
N LEU A 97 -4.86 11.05 19.45
CA LEU A 97 -6.12 10.50 18.93
C LEU A 97 -5.99 9.92 17.50
N LYS A 98 -4.82 10.05 16.85
CA LYS A 98 -4.57 9.51 15.50
C LYS A 98 -3.11 9.09 15.27
N ALA A 99 -2.46 8.44 16.23
CA ALA A 99 -1.13 7.88 16.04
C ALA A 99 -1.25 6.42 15.53
N TYR A 100 -0.94 6.21 14.26
CA TYR A 100 -0.96 4.90 13.59
C TYR A 100 0.46 4.40 13.36
N PHE A 101 0.65 3.10 13.52
CA PHE A 101 1.98 2.48 13.45
C PHE A 101 2.04 1.56 12.27
N MET A 102 3.12 1.65 11.51
CA MET A 102 3.39 0.72 10.43
C MET A 102 4.61 -0.11 10.80
N VAL A 103 4.42 -1.42 10.95
CA VAL A 103 5.54 -2.35 11.17
C VAL A 103 5.97 -2.93 9.83
N LEU A 104 7.15 -2.53 9.39
CA LEU A 104 7.77 -2.92 8.13
C LEU A 104 8.69 -4.12 8.30
N SER A 105 8.99 -4.78 7.19
CA SER A 105 9.77 -6.01 7.13
C SER A 105 10.93 -5.98 6.13
N GLY A 106 11.28 -4.80 5.60
CA GLY A 106 12.26 -4.57 4.54
C GLY A 106 11.69 -3.64 3.46
N CYS A 107 12.27 -3.63 2.25
CA CYS A 107 11.83 -2.77 1.15
C CYS A 107 11.85 -3.51 -0.20
N GLY A 108 10.81 -4.29 -0.48
CA GLY A 108 10.69 -5.12 -1.68
C GLY A 108 9.75 -6.30 -1.45
N VAL A 109 8.89 -6.64 -2.41
CA VAL A 109 7.85 -7.67 -2.20
C VAL A 109 8.42 -9.04 -1.87
N TYR A 110 9.57 -9.45 -2.43
CA TYR A 110 10.10 -10.80 -2.27
C TYR A 110 10.95 -11.01 -1.02
N ASP A 111 11.50 -9.94 -0.45
CA ASP A 111 12.43 -9.99 0.69
C ASP A 111 12.10 -9.01 1.83
N GLY A 112 11.02 -8.24 1.71
CA GLY A 112 10.61 -7.23 2.66
C GLY A 112 9.13 -6.88 2.55
N THR A 113 8.83 -5.60 2.82
CA THR A 113 7.48 -5.04 2.71
C THR A 113 7.11 -4.83 1.24
N GLU A 114 5.87 -5.15 0.87
CA GLU A 114 5.27 -4.75 -0.42
C GLU A 114 5.12 -3.21 -0.45
N ILE A 115 5.85 -2.58 -1.36
CA ILE A 115 6.05 -1.12 -1.37
C ILE A 115 4.76 -0.37 -1.75
N HIS A 116 3.92 -0.96 -2.62
CA HIS A 116 2.67 -0.33 -3.04
C HIS A 116 1.60 -0.38 -1.94
N GLU A 117 1.50 -1.47 -1.18
CA GLU A 117 0.64 -1.62 -0.02
C GLU A 117 1.06 -0.62 1.06
N ALA A 118 2.35 -0.55 1.39
CA ALA A 118 2.86 0.43 2.34
C ALA A 118 2.54 1.87 1.89
N SER A 119 2.79 2.19 0.62
CA SER A 119 2.47 3.49 0.03
C SER A 119 0.97 3.80 0.09
N ALA A 120 0.11 2.85 -0.30
CA ALA A 120 -1.34 3.01 -0.26
C ALA A 120 -1.85 3.23 1.17
N ILE A 121 -1.38 2.44 2.13
CA ILE A 121 -1.71 2.63 3.55
C ILE A 121 -1.30 4.03 4.00
N LEU A 122 -0.09 4.50 3.67
CA LEU A 122 0.38 5.83 4.05
C LEU A 122 -0.46 6.94 3.45
N VAL A 123 -0.82 6.84 2.17
CA VAL A 123 -1.72 7.79 1.50
C VAL A 123 -3.07 7.81 2.21
N HIS A 124 -3.66 6.66 2.54
CA HIS A 124 -4.94 6.59 3.22
C HIS A 124 -4.90 7.18 4.64
N LEU A 125 -3.86 6.86 5.42
CA LEU A 125 -3.67 7.40 6.76
C LEU A 125 -3.43 8.92 6.73
N SER A 126 -2.56 9.39 5.84
CA SER A 126 -2.29 10.82 5.63
C SER A 126 -3.58 11.59 5.29
N ARG A 127 -4.41 11.06 4.38
CA ARG A 127 -5.70 11.66 4.04
C ARG A 127 -6.72 11.66 5.19
N GLY A 128 -6.59 10.72 6.12
CA GLY A 128 -7.35 10.71 7.38
C GLY A 128 -6.84 11.72 8.43
N GLY A 129 -5.74 12.43 8.13
CA GLY A 129 -5.04 13.30 9.07
C GLY A 129 -4.35 12.52 10.19
N ALA A 130 -4.02 11.25 9.97
CA ALA A 130 -3.29 10.44 10.93
C ALA A 130 -1.80 10.72 10.87
N GLN A 131 -1.15 10.70 12.03
CA GLN A 131 0.30 10.70 12.11
C GLN A 131 0.80 9.27 12.11
N VAL A 132 1.76 8.98 11.23
CA VAL A 132 2.32 7.64 11.09
C VAL A 132 3.76 7.60 11.56
N GLN A 133 4.05 6.73 12.51
CA GLN A 133 5.42 6.39 12.88
C GLN A 133 5.72 4.95 12.43
N MET A 134 6.84 4.77 11.74
CA MET A 134 7.22 3.48 11.18
C MET A 134 8.23 2.77 12.06
N TYR A 135 8.11 1.45 12.11
CA TYR A 135 8.98 0.58 12.89
C TYR A 135 9.40 -0.62 12.06
N ALA A 136 10.58 -1.15 12.37
CA ALA A 136 11.05 -2.42 11.81
C ALA A 136 12.02 -3.07 12.81
N PRO A 137 12.10 -4.41 12.85
CA PRO A 137 13.08 -5.09 13.69
C PRO A 137 14.50 -4.85 13.15
N ASP A 138 15.44 -4.55 14.04
CA ASP A 138 16.86 -4.42 13.68
C ASP A 138 17.53 -5.82 13.56
N ILE A 139 17.23 -6.50 12.46
CA ILE A 139 17.70 -7.85 12.16
C ILE A 139 18.15 -7.96 10.70
N THR A 140 18.98 -8.95 10.39
CA THR A 140 19.31 -9.31 9.01
C THR A 140 18.11 -9.92 8.29
N GLN A 141 17.89 -9.55 7.02
CA GLN A 141 16.88 -10.20 6.18
C GLN A 141 17.20 -11.68 5.98
N MET A 142 16.18 -12.53 5.89
CA MET A 142 16.38 -13.97 5.60
C MET A 142 17.05 -14.19 4.24
N HIS A 143 16.60 -13.47 3.22
CA HIS A 143 17.19 -13.46 1.88
C HIS A 143 17.24 -12.02 1.36
N VAL A 144 18.14 -11.77 0.41
CA VAL A 144 18.10 -10.59 -0.46
C VAL A 144 17.77 -11.08 -1.86
N ILE A 145 16.77 -10.48 -2.51
CA ILE A 145 16.28 -10.95 -3.80
C ILE A 145 16.53 -9.90 -4.88
N ASP A 146 17.18 -10.31 -5.97
CA ASP A 146 17.17 -9.54 -7.20
C ASP A 146 15.76 -9.62 -7.80
N HIS A 147 14.98 -8.56 -7.58
CA HIS A 147 13.58 -8.50 -8.01
C HIS A 147 13.42 -8.52 -9.54
N SER A 148 14.45 -8.19 -10.31
CA SER A 148 14.40 -8.29 -11.78
C SER A 148 14.51 -9.72 -12.29
N LYS A 149 15.13 -10.61 -11.50
CA LYS A 149 15.33 -12.03 -11.81
C LYS A 149 14.45 -12.96 -10.97
N GLY A 150 13.90 -12.47 -9.86
CA GLY A 150 13.18 -13.28 -8.87
C GLY A 150 14.08 -14.29 -8.14
N GLN A 151 15.39 -14.05 -8.10
CA GLN A 151 16.37 -14.99 -7.55
C GLN A 151 17.14 -14.39 -6.37
N PRO A 152 17.57 -15.23 -5.39
CA PRO A 152 18.43 -14.78 -4.30
C PRO A 152 19.76 -14.22 -4.80
N SER A 153 20.26 -13.21 -4.10
CA SER A 153 21.65 -12.74 -4.20
C SER A 153 22.45 -13.14 -2.96
N GLU A 154 23.78 -13.16 -3.09
CA GLU A 154 24.72 -13.40 -1.98
C GLU A 154 24.90 -12.18 -1.06
N GLU A 155 24.11 -11.13 -1.26
CA GLU A 155 24.18 -9.92 -0.45
C GLU A 155 23.51 -10.14 0.92
N SER A 156 23.95 -9.36 1.91
CA SER A 156 23.29 -9.28 3.22
C SER A 156 22.77 -7.87 3.44
N ARG A 157 21.51 -7.75 3.85
CA ARG A 157 20.86 -6.47 4.16
C ARG A 157 20.12 -6.56 5.49
N ASN A 158 19.94 -5.41 6.13
CA ASN A 158 19.25 -5.28 7.40
C ASN A 158 17.81 -4.77 7.19
N VAL A 159 16.86 -5.39 7.88
CA VAL A 159 15.42 -5.11 7.77
C VAL A 159 15.09 -3.67 8.14
N LEU A 160 15.62 -3.15 9.25
CA LEU A 160 15.41 -1.77 9.70
C LEU A 160 16.02 -0.76 8.72
N ALA A 161 17.26 -1.02 8.29
CA ALA A 161 17.97 -0.16 7.34
C ALA A 161 17.26 -0.07 5.98
N GLU A 162 16.80 -1.19 5.42
CA GLU A 162 16.09 -1.19 4.15
C GLU A 162 14.67 -0.61 4.29
N SER A 163 13.98 -0.89 5.40
CA SER A 163 12.67 -0.27 5.69
C SER A 163 12.75 1.25 5.81
N ALA A 164 13.92 1.80 6.19
CA ALA A 164 14.15 3.25 6.21
C ALA A 164 13.99 3.90 4.82
N ARG A 165 14.07 3.14 3.71
CA ARG A 165 13.80 3.64 2.36
C ARG A 165 12.33 4.04 2.19
N ILE A 166 11.41 3.18 2.62
CA ILE A 166 9.96 3.45 2.62
C ILE A 166 9.66 4.60 3.59
N ALA A 167 10.26 4.57 4.78
CA ALA A 167 10.09 5.58 5.81
C ALA A 167 10.80 6.91 5.53
N ARG A 168 11.56 6.98 4.42
CA ARG A 168 12.41 8.11 4.06
C ARG A 168 13.35 8.54 5.21
N GLY A 169 13.79 7.59 6.03
CA GLY A 169 14.64 7.81 7.21
C GLY A 169 13.91 8.05 8.53
N ASN A 170 12.59 8.28 8.55
CA ASN A 170 11.82 8.41 9.80
C ASN A 170 11.30 7.05 10.29
N ILE A 171 12.22 6.20 10.76
CA ILE A 171 11.90 4.86 11.25
C ILE A 171 12.56 4.62 12.61
N THR A 172 11.97 3.74 13.42
CA THR A 172 12.48 3.37 14.74
C THR A 172 12.55 1.85 14.88
N ASP A 173 13.48 1.36 15.69
CA ASP A 173 13.54 -0.06 16.05
C ASP A 173 12.23 -0.51 16.71
N LEU A 174 11.66 -1.61 16.22
CA LEU A 174 10.43 -2.24 16.72
C LEU A 174 10.47 -2.53 18.22
N ALA A 175 11.66 -2.83 18.78
CA ALA A 175 11.82 -3.06 20.21
C ALA A 175 11.38 -1.85 21.07
N LYS A 176 11.39 -0.64 20.52
CA LYS A 176 10.99 0.60 21.20
C LYS A 176 9.49 0.89 21.10
N LEU A 177 8.74 0.08 20.35
CA LEU A 177 7.30 0.27 20.20
C LEU A 177 6.55 -0.18 21.47
N SER A 178 5.83 0.75 22.10
CA SER A 178 4.92 0.48 23.21
C SER A 178 3.48 0.67 22.78
N ALA A 179 2.57 -0.25 23.13
CA ALA A 179 1.15 -0.07 22.84
C ALA A 179 0.50 1.08 23.62
N SER A 180 1.10 1.56 24.71
CA SER A 180 0.51 2.61 25.58
C SER A 180 0.31 3.94 24.88
N ASN A 181 1.18 4.30 23.94
CA ASN A 181 1.28 5.66 23.41
C ASN A 181 0.44 5.87 22.14
N HIS A 182 -0.34 4.87 21.70
CA HIS A 182 -0.70 4.72 20.29
C HIS A 182 -2.12 4.20 20.06
N ASP A 183 -2.75 4.50 18.92
CA ASP A 183 -4.17 4.17 18.70
C ASP A 183 -4.38 2.85 17.96
N ALA A 184 -3.53 2.54 16.97
CA ALA A 184 -3.65 1.34 16.14
C ALA A 184 -2.29 0.91 15.55
N VAL A 185 -2.16 -0.36 15.18
CA VAL A 185 -0.98 -0.90 14.49
C VAL A 185 -1.39 -1.55 13.18
N ILE A 186 -0.59 -1.38 12.14
CA ILE A 186 -0.80 -1.90 10.79
C ILE A 186 0.47 -2.63 10.34
N PHE A 187 0.30 -3.83 9.80
CA PHE A 187 1.34 -4.62 9.15
C PHE A 187 1.02 -4.73 7.66
N PRO A 188 1.76 -4.03 6.79
CA PRO A 188 1.70 -4.28 5.35
C PRO A 188 2.12 -5.72 5.01
N GLY A 189 1.79 -6.15 3.81
CA GLY A 189 2.20 -7.42 3.25
C GLY A 189 3.64 -7.47 2.75
N GLY A 190 3.84 -8.32 1.74
CA GLY A 190 5.15 -8.70 1.23
C GLY A 190 5.69 -9.95 1.93
N PHE A 191 6.54 -10.70 1.22
CA PHE A 191 7.12 -11.94 1.73
C PHE A 191 8.03 -11.71 2.95
N GLY A 192 8.50 -10.48 3.20
CA GLY A 192 9.19 -10.14 4.45
C GLY A 192 8.34 -10.38 5.69
N ALA A 193 7.01 -10.28 5.63
CA ALA A 193 6.15 -10.67 6.76
C ALA A 193 6.23 -12.18 7.05
N ALA A 194 6.35 -13.00 6.01
CA ALA A 194 6.47 -14.45 6.12
C ALA A 194 7.92 -14.94 6.34
N LYS A 195 8.93 -14.10 6.07
CA LYS A 195 10.37 -14.46 6.11
C LYS A 195 11.15 -13.79 7.24
N ASN A 196 10.84 -12.53 7.55
CA ASN A 196 11.60 -11.70 8.49
C ASN A 196 10.82 -11.45 9.78
N LEU A 197 9.50 -11.23 9.69
CA LEU A 197 8.63 -11.09 10.88
C LEU A 197 8.18 -12.44 11.43
N SER A 198 8.34 -13.51 10.66
CA SER A 198 8.07 -14.89 11.03
C SER A 198 8.89 -15.84 10.17
N THR A 199 8.82 -17.13 10.47
CA THR A 199 9.40 -18.20 9.64
C THR A 199 8.36 -18.89 8.74
N PHE A 200 7.17 -18.28 8.55
CA PHE A 200 6.04 -18.89 7.82
C PHE A 200 6.39 -19.34 6.40
N ALA A 201 7.25 -18.60 5.69
CA ALA A 201 7.66 -18.94 4.33
C ALA A 201 8.42 -20.27 4.23
N VAL A 202 9.03 -20.73 5.32
CA VAL A 202 9.81 -21.98 5.37
C VAL A 202 9.05 -23.05 6.16
N ASP A 203 8.48 -22.69 7.31
CA ASP A 203 7.91 -23.64 8.27
C ASP A 203 6.38 -23.80 8.16
N GLY A 204 5.72 -22.96 7.36
CA GLY A 204 4.26 -22.98 7.20
C GLY A 204 3.52 -22.86 8.53
N LYS A 205 2.65 -23.82 8.85
CA LYS A 205 1.87 -23.85 10.10
C LYS A 205 2.74 -23.99 11.37
N ASP A 206 3.92 -24.57 11.24
CA ASP A 206 4.83 -24.83 12.37
C ASP A 206 5.75 -23.64 12.64
N CYS A 207 5.53 -22.52 11.94
CA CYS A 207 6.34 -21.32 12.04
C CYS A 207 6.40 -20.72 13.44
N THR A 208 7.42 -19.88 13.63
CA THR A 208 7.56 -18.97 14.75
C THR A 208 7.38 -17.53 14.27
N VAL A 209 6.93 -16.66 15.17
CA VAL A 209 6.83 -15.21 14.93
C VAL A 209 7.95 -14.53 15.70
N ASN A 210 8.53 -13.48 15.12
CA ASN A 210 9.54 -12.67 15.80
C ASN A 210 9.02 -12.19 17.16
N LYS A 211 9.84 -12.28 18.22
CA LYS A 211 9.40 -11.99 19.59
C LYS A 211 8.85 -10.57 19.78
N GLU A 212 9.42 -9.58 19.10
CA GLU A 212 8.93 -8.20 19.16
C GLU A 212 7.60 -8.04 18.44
N VAL A 213 7.43 -8.73 17.31
CA VAL A 213 6.15 -8.75 16.57
C VAL A 213 5.07 -9.43 17.39
N GLU A 214 5.37 -10.58 18.00
CA GLU A 214 4.46 -11.29 18.89
C GLU A 214 4.05 -10.43 20.08
N ARG A 215 5.01 -9.77 20.73
CA ARG A 215 4.76 -8.82 21.82
C ARG A 215 3.82 -7.70 21.38
N VAL A 216 4.12 -7.04 20.26
CA VAL A 216 3.31 -5.94 19.74
C VAL A 216 1.87 -6.38 19.43
N LEU A 217 1.68 -7.52 18.75
CA LEU A 217 0.35 -8.05 18.45
C LEU A 217 -0.44 -8.34 19.74
N LYS A 218 0.20 -8.99 20.72
CA LYS A 218 -0.44 -9.30 22.02
C LYS A 218 -0.77 -8.03 22.81
N ASP A 219 0.12 -7.04 22.84
CA ASP A 219 -0.08 -5.79 23.57
C ASP A 219 -1.23 -4.97 22.99
N PHE A 220 -1.30 -4.81 21.65
CA PHE A 220 -2.41 -4.11 21.00
C PHE A 220 -3.74 -4.85 21.17
N HIS A 221 -3.73 -6.19 21.02
CA HIS A 221 -4.92 -6.99 21.21
C HIS A 221 -5.45 -6.91 22.66
N LYS A 222 -4.56 -7.05 23.65
CA LYS A 222 -4.91 -6.93 25.07
C LYS A 222 -5.45 -5.54 25.41
N ALA A 223 -4.93 -4.50 24.77
CA ALA A 223 -5.40 -3.13 24.94
C ALA A 223 -6.72 -2.83 24.19
N GLY A 224 -7.27 -3.78 23.43
CA GLY A 224 -8.46 -3.57 22.61
C GLY A 224 -8.26 -2.60 21.44
N LYS A 225 -7.00 -2.42 21.01
CA LYS A 225 -6.63 -1.47 19.96
C LYS A 225 -6.68 -2.12 18.57
N PRO A 226 -7.13 -1.42 17.52
CA PRO A 226 -7.18 -1.96 16.18
C PRO A 226 -5.83 -2.47 15.67
N ILE A 227 -5.87 -3.63 14.99
CA ILE A 227 -4.74 -4.24 14.30
C ILE A 227 -5.14 -4.42 12.83
N GLY A 228 -4.45 -3.72 11.92
CA GLY A 228 -4.59 -3.87 10.48
C GLY A 228 -3.54 -4.83 9.92
N LEU A 229 -3.95 -5.75 9.05
CA LEU A 229 -3.08 -6.78 8.46
C LEU A 229 -3.40 -6.86 6.96
N CYS A 230 -2.40 -6.72 6.10
CA CYS A 230 -2.55 -6.79 4.65
C CYS A 230 -1.87 -8.04 4.07
N CYS A 231 -2.46 -8.58 2.98
CA CYS A 231 -1.90 -9.67 2.19
C CYS A 231 -1.54 -10.90 3.06
N ILE A 232 -0.26 -11.26 3.17
CA ILE A 232 0.20 -12.44 3.93
C ILE A 232 0.39 -12.18 5.43
N SER A 233 0.47 -10.91 5.88
CA SER A 233 0.65 -10.58 7.30
C SER A 233 -0.43 -11.11 8.27
N PRO A 234 -1.68 -11.46 7.87
CA PRO A 234 -2.64 -12.11 8.74
C PRO A 234 -2.17 -13.42 9.38
N VAL A 235 -1.21 -14.13 8.76
CA VAL A 235 -0.62 -15.35 9.37
C VAL A 235 0.05 -15.06 10.71
N LEU A 236 0.56 -13.83 10.91
CA LEU A 236 1.19 -13.41 12.16
C LEU A 236 0.16 -13.41 13.30
N ALA A 237 -0.98 -12.76 13.10
CA ALA A 237 -2.06 -12.73 14.09
C ALA A 237 -2.69 -14.11 14.29
N ALA A 238 -2.85 -14.89 13.22
CA ALA A 238 -3.37 -16.25 13.31
C ALA A 238 -2.50 -17.14 14.21
N LYS A 239 -1.17 -17.00 14.14
CA LYS A 239 -0.24 -17.75 14.99
C LYS A 239 -0.26 -17.32 16.46
N VAL A 240 -0.37 -16.02 16.74
CA VAL A 240 -0.07 -15.48 18.09
C VAL A 240 -1.30 -15.09 18.91
N LEU A 241 -2.44 -14.82 18.28
CA LEU A 241 -3.66 -14.37 18.95
C LEU A 241 -4.71 -15.48 18.99
N PRO A 242 -5.37 -15.71 20.14
CA PRO A 242 -6.37 -16.75 20.25
C PRO A 242 -7.67 -16.34 19.55
N ARG A 243 -8.25 -17.24 18.75
CA ARG A 243 -9.62 -17.14 18.21
C ARG A 243 -9.89 -15.87 17.38
N VAL A 244 -8.92 -15.46 16.56
CA VAL A 244 -9.10 -14.35 15.61
C VAL A 244 -9.75 -14.81 14.31
N GLU A 245 -10.53 -13.94 13.68
CA GLU A 245 -11.05 -14.10 12.32
C GLU A 245 -10.23 -13.21 11.38
N VAL A 246 -9.66 -13.78 10.32
CA VAL A 246 -8.83 -13.07 9.34
C VAL A 246 -9.13 -13.53 7.91
N THR A 247 -8.68 -12.77 6.92
CA THR A 247 -8.77 -13.14 5.50
C THR A 247 -7.40 -13.07 4.85
N VAL A 248 -7.13 -13.99 3.92
CA VAL A 248 -6.01 -13.93 2.97
C VAL A 248 -6.53 -14.01 1.53
N GLY A 249 -7.77 -13.55 1.32
CA GLY A 249 -8.48 -13.63 0.04
C GLY A 249 -9.42 -14.83 0.00
N HIS A 250 -9.20 -15.71 -0.97
CA HIS A 250 -10.05 -16.85 -1.27
C HIS A 250 -9.40 -18.20 -0.92
N GLU A 251 -10.23 -19.24 -0.79
CA GLU A 251 -9.80 -20.60 -0.42
C GLU A 251 -9.51 -21.51 -1.64
N GLU A 252 -9.94 -21.08 -2.82
CA GLU A 252 -9.82 -21.81 -4.07
C GLU A 252 -9.07 -20.99 -5.10
N GLU A 253 -8.20 -21.67 -5.86
CA GLU A 253 -7.54 -21.07 -7.02
C GLU A 253 -8.55 -20.93 -8.17
N GLU A 254 -8.80 -19.69 -8.60
CA GLU A 254 -9.71 -19.40 -9.70
C GLU A 254 -8.93 -18.78 -10.87
N GLY A 255 -8.49 -19.60 -11.83
CA GLY A 255 -7.83 -19.11 -13.06
C GLY A 255 -6.58 -18.25 -12.80
N GLY A 256 -5.83 -18.53 -11.72
CA GLY A 256 -4.66 -17.76 -11.31
C GLY A 256 -4.96 -16.46 -10.54
N LYS A 257 -6.24 -16.14 -10.28
CA LYS A 257 -6.63 -14.98 -9.45
C LYS A 257 -6.15 -15.12 -8.00
N TRP A 258 -6.12 -16.35 -7.48
CA TRP A 258 -5.73 -16.67 -6.11
C TRP A 258 -4.60 -17.71 -6.07
N PRO A 259 -3.38 -17.35 -6.51
CA PRO A 259 -2.28 -18.30 -6.68
C PRO A 259 -1.75 -18.88 -5.35
N TYR A 260 -2.17 -18.32 -4.22
CA TYR A 260 -1.78 -18.74 -2.87
C TYR A 260 -2.97 -19.14 -2.00
N ALA A 261 -4.06 -19.64 -2.60
CA ALA A 261 -5.28 -20.04 -1.90
C ALA A 261 -5.04 -21.04 -0.75
N GLY A 262 -3.99 -21.86 -0.84
CA GLY A 262 -3.56 -22.77 0.23
C GLY A 262 -3.21 -22.08 1.56
N THR A 263 -2.91 -20.77 1.57
CA THR A 263 -2.67 -20.01 2.80
C THR A 263 -3.90 -20.01 3.71
N ALA A 264 -5.12 -20.04 3.18
CA ALA A 264 -6.34 -20.09 3.99
C ALA A 264 -6.43 -21.36 4.86
N GLN A 265 -5.93 -22.48 4.36
CA GLN A 265 -5.84 -23.73 5.13
C GLN A 265 -4.82 -23.60 6.26
N ALA A 266 -3.70 -22.92 6.01
CA ALA A 266 -2.71 -22.64 7.03
C ALA A 266 -3.26 -21.73 8.15
N ILE A 267 -4.07 -20.72 7.83
CA ILE A 267 -4.77 -19.89 8.82
C ILE A 267 -5.61 -20.76 9.77
N THR A 268 -6.36 -21.72 9.21
CA THR A 268 -7.18 -22.65 10.00
C THR A 268 -6.32 -23.57 10.87
N ALA A 269 -5.22 -24.11 10.32
CA ALA A 269 -4.27 -24.95 11.05
C ALA A 269 -3.56 -24.20 12.20
N LEU A 270 -3.39 -22.89 12.06
CA LEU A 270 -2.84 -22.01 13.10
C LEU A 270 -3.85 -21.70 14.23
N GLY A 271 -5.11 -22.12 14.09
CA GLY A 271 -6.15 -21.95 15.12
C GLY A 271 -6.98 -20.67 14.97
N ALA A 272 -6.84 -19.96 13.85
CA ALA A 272 -7.68 -18.83 13.49
C ALA A 272 -8.80 -19.24 12.52
N LYS A 273 -9.82 -18.40 12.40
CA LYS A 273 -10.90 -18.60 11.43
C LYS A 273 -10.59 -17.82 10.16
N HIS A 274 -10.52 -18.50 9.03
CA HIS A 274 -10.45 -17.83 7.73
C HIS A 274 -11.84 -17.31 7.31
N LYS A 275 -11.87 -16.14 6.68
CA LYS A 275 -13.07 -15.55 6.07
C LYS A 275 -12.77 -15.22 4.62
N ILE A 276 -13.51 -15.84 3.71
CA ILE A 276 -13.42 -15.55 2.27
C ILE A 276 -13.81 -14.09 2.00
N LYS A 277 -12.99 -13.42 1.18
CA LYS A 277 -13.24 -12.08 0.66
C LYS A 277 -12.82 -12.01 -0.81
N ASP A 278 -13.68 -11.40 -1.62
CA ASP A 278 -13.47 -11.15 -3.05
C ASP A 278 -12.61 -9.91 -3.33
#